data_AF-A0A9P8Q548-F1
#
_entry.id   AF-A0A9P8Q548-F1
#
_cell.length_a   1.000
_cell.length_b   1.000
_cell.length_c   1.000
_cell.angle_alpha   90.00
_cell.angle_beta   90.00
_cell.angle_gamma   90.00
#
_symmetry.space_group_name_H-M   'P 1'
#
loop_
_entity.id
_entity.type
_entity.pdbx_description
1 polymer ?
#
loop_
_entity_poly.entity_id
_entity_poly.type
_entity_poly.pdbx_seq_one_letter_code
_entity_poly.pdbx_strand_id
1 'polypeptide(L)' 'ANIVQVFKKSAPSPVSHIAELRSALEKGSRLISSIQVKLARGGASNFKSGGVGRSIKTTLPYIKADIPIVIVFRALGV' A
#
# COMPACT_ATOMS: atom_id res chain seq x y z
N ALA A 1 16.92 8.39 6.72
CA ALA A 1 16.92 8.45 5.24
C ALA A 1 15.50 8.24 4.74
N ASN A 2 15.10 9.03 3.76
CA ASN A 2 13.79 8.94 3.14
C ASN A 2 13.91 7.99 1.95
N ILE A 3 13.24 6.84 2.01
CA ILE A 3 13.42 5.79 1.00
C ILE A 3 12.11 5.06 0.72
N VAL A 4 11.95 4.66 -0.54
CA VAL A 4 10.91 3.77 -1.02
C VAL A 4 11.58 2.52 -1.59
N GLN A 5 11.21 1.35 -1.07
CA GLN A 5 11.72 0.07 -1.54
C GLN A 5 10.55 -0.79 -2.02
N VAL A 6 10.70 -1.44 -3.18
CA VAL A 6 9.65 -2.29 -3.76
C VAL A 6 10.11 -3.74 -3.74
N PHE A 7 9.31 -4.61 -3.15
CA PHE A 7 9.59 -6.03 -3.00
C PHE A 7 8.53 -6.86 -3.71
N LYS A 8 8.98 -7.83 -4.50
CA LYS A 8 8.11 -8.90 -5.01
C LYS A 8 7.94 -9.95 -3.91
N LYS A 9 6.70 -10.30 -3.60
CA LYS A 9 6.36 -11.35 -2.64
C LYS A 9 6.11 -12.66 -3.38
N SER A 10 6.62 -13.77 -2.88
CA SER A 10 6.36 -15.10 -3.46
C SER A 10 4.97 -15.63 -3.10
N ALA A 11 4.44 -16.57 -3.89
CA ALA A 11 3.28 -17.36 -3.47
C ALA A 11 3.64 -18.17 -2.21
N PRO A 12 2.69 -18.46 -1.29
CA PRO A 12 1.24 -18.30 -1.39
C PRO A 12 0.71 -16.93 -0.90
N SER A 13 1.56 -15.92 -0.73
CA SER A 13 1.12 -14.62 -0.21
C SER A 13 -0.05 -14.03 -1.01
N PRO A 14 -1.08 -13.46 -0.36
CA PRO A 14 -2.18 -12.80 -1.06
C PRO A 14 -1.76 -11.49 -1.74
N VAL A 15 -0.56 -10.99 -1.46
CA VAL A 15 0.02 -9.77 -2.01
C VAL A 15 1.15 -10.14 -2.97
N SER A 16 1.16 -9.53 -4.15
CA SER A 16 2.20 -9.76 -5.18
C SER A 16 3.40 -8.84 -5.01
N HIS A 17 3.16 -7.57 -4.67
CA HIS A 17 4.19 -6.55 -4.50
C HIS A 17 3.87 -5.69 -3.28
N ILE A 18 4.91 -5.31 -2.55
CA ILE A 18 4.84 -4.36 -1.44
C ILE A 18 5.83 -3.24 -1.70
N ALA A 19 5.37 -1.99 -1.63
CA ALA A 19 6.25 -0.85 -1.49
C ALA A 19 6.31 -0.48 0.00
N GLU A 20 7.50 -0.46 0.57
CA GLU A 20 7.76 0.04 1.92
C GLU A 20 8.34 1.44 1.84
N LEU A 21 7.70 2.37 2.53
CA LEU A 21 8.12 3.76 2.62
C LEU A 21 8.60 3.98 4.04
N ARG A 22 9.84 4.47 4.19
CA ARG A 22 10.40 4.90 5.47
C ARG A 22 10.79 6.36 5.35
N SER A 23 10.23 7.20 6.22
CA SER A 23 10.50 8.63 6.24
C SER A 23 11.02 9.06 7.61
N ALA A 24 12.04 9.91 7.60
CA ALA A 24 12.57 10.60 8.76
C ALA A 24 12.41 12.11 8.54
N LEU A 25 12.06 12.85 9.61
CA LEU A 25 12.11 14.30 9.54
C LEU A 25 13.58 14.75 9.42
N GLU A 26 13.83 15.76 8.59
CA GLU A 26 15.18 16.28 8.35
C GLU A 26 15.75 17.02 9.57
N LYS A 27 14.86 17.52 10.43
CA LYS A 27 15.19 18.25 11.65
C LYS A 27 14.44 17.63 12.83
N GLY A 28 15.16 17.39 13.93
CA GLY A 28 14.61 16.87 15.18
C GLY A 28 14.85 15.37 15.40
N SER A 29 14.49 14.90 16.59
CA SER A 29 14.71 13.52 17.07
C SER A 29 13.50 12.60 16.86
N ARG A 30 12.49 13.03 16.09
CA ARG A 30 11.28 12.22 15.88
C ARG A 30 11.63 10.93 15.15
N LEU A 31 11.07 9.82 15.66
CA LEU A 31 11.26 8.50 15.10
C LEU A 31 10.79 8.40 13.64
N ILE A 32 11.41 7.47 12.91
CA ILE A 32 11.05 7.14 11.53
C ILE A 32 9.58 6.67 11.48
N SER A 33 8.79 7.24 10.57
CA SER A 33 7.46 6.72 10.24
C SER A 33 7.53 5.77 9.05
N SER A 34 6.66 4.76 9.05
CA SER A 34 6.55 3.81 7.95
C SER A 34 5.14 3.71 7.39
N ILE A 35 5.05 3.51 6.07
CA ILE A 35 3.82 3.22 5.34
C ILE A 35 4.10 2.03 4.42
N GLN A 36 3.10 1.19 4.18
CA GLN A 36 3.17 0.13 3.18
C GLN A 36 2.07 0.29 2.14
N VAL A 37 2.40 0.08 0.86
CA VAL A 37 1.44 -0.03 -0.23
C VAL A 37 1.50 -1.45 -0.79
N LYS A 38 0.36 -2.14 -0.85
CA LYS A 38 0.24 -3.56 -1.16
C LYS A 38 -0.60 -3.75 -2.42
N LEU A 39 -0.06 -4.48 -3.40
CA LEU A 39 -0.79 -4.90 -4.60
C LEU A 39 -1.28 -6.34 -4.43
N ALA A 40 -2.60 -6.54 -4.38
CA ALA A 40 -3.20 -7.86 -4.30
C ALA A 40 -2.76 -8.76 -5.48
N ARG A 41 -2.48 -10.04 -5.19
CA ARG A 41 -2.14 -11.05 -6.20
C ARG A 41 -3.38 -11.48 -7.00
N GLY A 42 -4.53 -11.54 -6.34
CA GLY A 42 -5.82 -11.95 -6.90
C GLY A 42 -6.61 -10.79 -7.54
N GLY A 43 -7.34 -11.12 -8.60
CA GLY A 43 -8.31 -10.27 -9.28
C GLY A 43 -8.70 -10.90 -10.63
N ALA A 44 -9.95 -10.76 -11.05
CA ALA A 44 -10.38 -11.30 -12.34
C ALA A 44 -9.63 -10.56 -13.47
N SER A 45 -9.06 -11.31 -14.41
CA SER A 45 -8.45 -10.75 -15.64
C SER A 45 -9.49 -10.10 -16.56
N ASN A 46 -10.77 -10.39 -16.35
CA ASN A 46 -11.85 -9.96 -17.20
C ASN A 46 -12.90 -9.17 -16.39
N PHE A 47 -12.89 -7.84 -16.55
CA PHE A 47 -13.85 -6.92 -15.93
C PHE A 47 -15.31 -7.22 -16.32
N LYS A 48 -15.51 -7.92 -17.45
CA LYS A 48 -16.83 -8.30 -17.98
C LYS A 48 -17.61 -9.30 -17.11
N SER A 49 -16.96 -10.00 -16.18
CA SER A 49 -17.59 -11.05 -15.36
C SER A 49 -17.94 -10.59 -13.93
N GLY A 50 -17.94 -9.28 -13.64
CA GLY A 50 -18.23 -8.76 -12.30
C GLY A 50 -17.14 -9.04 -11.26
N GLY A 51 -15.97 -9.52 -11.69
CA GLY A 51 -14.84 -9.80 -10.81
C GLY A 51 -14.05 -8.54 -10.47
N VAL A 52 -13.72 -8.37 -9.19
CA VAL A 52 -12.85 -7.29 -8.70
C VAL A 52 -11.44 -7.50 -9.26
N GLY A 53 -10.91 -6.53 -10.00
CA GLY A 53 -9.52 -6.55 -10.48
C GLY A 53 -8.49 -6.51 -9.35
N ARG A 54 -7.20 -6.62 -9.66
CA ARG A 54 -6.15 -6.48 -8.64
C ARG A 54 -6.27 -5.13 -7.94
N SER A 55 -6.46 -5.15 -6.63
CA SER A 55 -6.62 -3.93 -5.83
C SER A 55 -5.31 -3.50 -5.16
N ILE A 56 -5.16 -2.19 -5.00
CA ILE A 56 -4.07 -1.57 -4.25
C ILE A 56 -4.63 -1.06 -2.93
N LYS A 57 -4.01 -1.47 -1.83
CA LYS A 57 -4.35 -1.01 -0.48
C LYS A 57 -3.11 -0.46 0.23
N THR A 58 -3.34 0.45 1.18
CA THR A 58 -2.28 1.10 1.94
C THR A 58 -2.47 0.82 3.43
N THR A 59 -1.39 0.44 4.11
CA THR A 59 -1.32 0.38 5.57
C THR A 59 -0.87 1.75 6.08
N LEU A 60 -1.76 2.47 6.73
CA LEU A 60 -1.48 3.78 7.32
C LEU A 60 -1.10 3.64 8.80
N PRO A 61 -0.22 4.50 9.33
CA PRO A 61 0.13 4.48 10.75
C PRO A 61 -1.12 4.66 11.61
N TYR A 62 -1.19 3.91 12.72
CA TYR A 62 -2.29 3.98 13.68
C TYR A 62 -3.66 3.51 13.17
N ILE A 63 -3.75 3.00 11.93
CA ILE A 63 -4.98 2.41 11.37
C ILE A 63 -4.86 0.87 11.38
N LYS A 64 -5.86 0.19 11.94
CA LYS A 64 -5.84 -1.27 12.12
C LYS A 64 -6.04 -2.06 10.82
N ALA A 65 -6.63 -1.45 9.81
CA ALA A 65 -7.02 -2.11 8.56
C ALA A 65 -6.37 -1.45 7.34
N ASP A 66 -6.11 -2.25 6.31
CA ASP A 66 -5.61 -1.76 5.03
C ASP A 66 -6.71 -0.99 4.28
N ILE A 67 -6.40 0.25 3.88
CA ILE A 67 -7.35 1.16 3.23
C ILE A 67 -7.13 1.13 1.71
N PRO A 68 -8.17 0.89 0.88
CA PRO A 68 -8.07 1.07 -0.58
C PRO A 68 -7.53 2.45 -0.95
N ILE A 69 -6.56 2.50 -1.87
CA ILE A 69 -5.85 3.75 -2.17
C ILE A 69 -6.76 4.90 -2.66
N VAL A 70 -7.89 4.57 -3.29
CA VAL A 70 -8.90 5.54 -3.73
C VAL A 70 -9.51 6.32 -2.55
N ILE A 71 -9.70 5.68 -1.40
CA ILE A 71 -10.21 6.34 -0.19
C ILE A 71 -9.19 7.36 0.32
N VAL A 72 -7.90 7.02 0.23
CA VAL A 72 -6.81 7.93 0.62
C VAL A 72 -6.81 9.17 -0.29
N PHE A 73 -6.90 9.00 -1.61
CA PHE A 73 -6.98 10.14 -2.54
C PHE A 73 -8.20 11.04 -2.28
N ARG A 74 -9.38 10.44 -2.03
CA ARG A 74 -10.57 11.22 -1.67
C ARG A 74 -10.36 12.02 -0.38
N ALA A 75 -9.70 11.45 0.62
CA ALA A 75 -9.37 12.15 1.86
C ALA A 75 -8.36 13.29 1.67
N LEU A 76 -7.55 13.24 0.61
CA LEU A 76 -6.64 14.32 0.20
C LEU A 76 -7.34 15.40 -0.64
N GLY A 77 -8.62 15.25 -0.98
CA GLY A 77 -9.38 16.21 -1.78
C GLY A 77 -9.16 16.10 -3.30
N VAL A 78 -8.73 14.93 -3.78
CA VAL A 78 -8.56 14.60 -5.21
C VAL A 78 -9.77 13.84 -5.75
#